data_AF-A0AA38LBX8-F1
#
_entry.id   AF-A0AA38LBX8-F1
#
_cell.length_a   1.000
_cell.length_b   1.000
_cell.length_c   1.000
_cell.angle_alpha   90.00
_cell.angle_beta   90.00
_cell.angle_gamma   90.00
#
_symmetry.space_group_name_H-M   'P 1'
#
loop_
_entity.id
_entity.type
_entity.pdbx_description
1 polymer ?
#
loop_
_entity_poly.entity_id
_entity_poly.type
_entity_poly.pdbx_seq_one_letter_code
_entity_poly.pdbx_strand_id
1 'polypeptide(L)'
;MAGDVDNKRSTIGYVYNVGGTSVSWISRLQKLVAFSTMEDEYVAATEARKEMIWLQQFLEELGHKEEGKLHSDSQSAIHLAKNSAFHSRMKHIQLRYHFIRTTLEEEKLKLEKIHTSQNPTDMMTKVVTREKMKPVFSF
;
A
#
# COMPACT_ATOMS: atom_id res chain seq x y z
N MET A 1 10.96 10.40 3.74
CA MET A 1 11.20 11.05 2.43
C MET A 1 10.10 12.09 2.28
N ALA A 2 10.43 13.33 1.91
CA ALA A 2 9.44 14.31 1.47
C ALA A 2 9.78 14.58 0.00
N GLY A 3 8.91 14.16 -0.91
CA GLY A 3 9.16 14.30 -2.36
C GLY A 3 8.87 15.70 -2.88
N ASP A 4 8.04 16.45 -2.16
CA ASP A 4 7.62 17.82 -2.48
C ASP A 4 8.22 18.79 -1.45
N VAL A 5 9.08 19.71 -1.91
CA VAL A 5 9.77 20.70 -1.09
C VAL A 5 8.77 21.71 -0.51
N ASP A 6 7.64 21.94 -1.20
CA ASP A 6 6.66 22.95 -0.80
C ASP A 6 5.66 22.44 0.24
N ASN A 7 5.26 21.15 0.19
CA ASN A 7 4.24 20.61 1.10
C ASN A 7 4.69 19.44 2.00
N LYS A 8 5.94 18.97 1.88
CA LYS A 8 6.47 17.82 2.63
C LYS A 8 5.64 16.53 2.54
N ARG A 9 4.94 16.33 1.42
CA ARG A 9 4.10 15.14 1.19
C ARG A 9 4.90 14.03 0.52
N SER A 10 4.60 12.80 0.91
CA SER A 10 5.15 11.60 0.28
C SER A 10 4.32 11.19 -0.93
N THR A 11 4.92 10.47 -1.87
CA THR A 11 4.21 9.84 -2.99
C THR A 11 3.77 8.44 -2.57
N ILE A 12 2.51 8.09 -2.82
CA ILE A 12 2.01 6.72 -2.70
C ILE A 12 1.95 6.05 -4.05
N GLY A 13 2.15 4.73 -4.01
CA GLY A 13 1.90 3.89 -5.16
C GLY A 13 1.48 2.50 -4.76
N TYR A 14 0.63 1.92 -5.60
CA TYR A 14 0.25 0.51 -5.56
C TYR A 14 0.10 0.01 -6.99
N VAL A 15 0.20 -1.30 -7.16
CA VAL A 15 -0.10 -1.99 -8.41
C VAL A 15 -0.80 -3.30 -8.08
N TYR A 16 -1.86 -3.60 -8.82
CA TYR A 16 -2.66 -4.81 -8.72
C TYR A 16 -2.48 -5.63 -9.98
N ASN A 17 -2.15 -6.91 -9.80
CA ASN A 17 -2.01 -7.87 -10.88
C ASN A 17 -3.10 -8.93 -10.76
N VAL A 18 -3.75 -9.26 -11.89
CA VAL A 18 -4.71 -10.37 -12.03
C VAL A 18 -4.20 -11.25 -13.16
N GLY A 19 -4.03 -12.55 -12.90
CA GLY A 19 -3.51 -13.50 -13.90
C GLY A 19 -2.12 -13.14 -14.45
N GLY A 20 -1.28 -12.47 -13.65
CA GLY A 20 0.05 -12.01 -14.08
C GLY A 20 0.07 -10.68 -14.83
N THR A 21 -1.10 -10.09 -15.12
CA THR A 21 -1.22 -8.80 -15.82
C THR A 21 -1.58 -7.69 -14.85
N SER A 22 -0.93 -6.52 -14.95
CA SER A 22 -1.30 -5.34 -14.15
C SER A 22 -2.62 -4.74 -14.65
N VAL A 23 -3.61 -4.64 -13.76
CA VAL A 23 -4.97 -4.18 -14.08
C VAL A 23 -5.36 -2.86 -13.42
N SER A 24 -4.73 -2.49 -12.31
CA SER A 24 -4.92 -1.20 -11.64
C SER A 24 -3.62 -0.77 -10.97
N TRP A 25 -3.30 0.51 -11.04
CA TRP A 25 -2.10 1.07 -10.42
C TRP A 25 -2.29 2.55 -10.14
N ILE A 26 -1.49 3.08 -9.20
CA ILE A 26 -1.44 4.51 -8.94
C ILE A 26 -0.02 4.96 -8.61
N SER A 27 0.32 6.18 -9.01
CA SER A 27 1.41 6.96 -8.42
C SER A 27 0.89 8.37 -8.21
N ARG A 28 0.75 8.80 -6.96
CA ARG A 28 0.26 10.15 -6.65
C ARG A 28 0.81 10.67 -5.34
N LEU A 29 0.89 11.99 -5.20
CA LEU A 29 1.14 12.63 -3.91
C LEU A 29 0.04 12.26 -2.92
N GLN A 30 0.44 11.92 -1.70
CA GLN A 30 -0.48 11.70 -0.60
C GLN A 30 -1.28 12.98 -0.33
N LYS A 31 -2.54 12.80 0.05
CA LYS A 31 -3.37 13.93 0.48
C LYS A 31 -3.02 14.38 1.90
N LEU A 32 -2.51 13.46 2.73
CA LEU A 32 -2.10 13.72 4.10
C LEU A 32 -0.60 13.92 4.17
N VAL A 33 -0.17 14.79 5.08
CA VAL A 33 1.22 14.86 5.53
C VAL A 33 1.38 13.84 6.66
N ALA A 34 2.19 12.81 6.44
CA ALA A 34 2.53 11.87 7.50
C ALA A 34 3.77 12.35 8.26
N PHE A 35 3.86 12.01 9.55
CA PHE A 35 4.95 12.45 10.43
C PHE A 35 6.12 11.47 10.46
N SER A 36 5.97 10.31 9.83
CA SER A 36 7.06 9.35 9.66
C SER A 36 6.86 8.50 8.41
N THR A 37 7.95 7.89 7.92
CA THR A 37 7.89 6.93 6.82
C THR A 37 6.97 5.73 7.13
N MET A 38 6.88 5.32 8.40
CA MET A 38 5.93 4.28 8.80
C MET A 38 4.48 4.71 8.53
N GLU A 39 4.13 5.95 8.86
CA GLU A 39 2.80 6.50 8.61
C GLU A 39 2.53 6.66 7.12
N ASP A 40 3.52 7.10 6.33
CA ASP A 40 3.40 7.19 4.88
C ASP A 40 3.02 5.84 4.27
N GLU A 41 3.76 4.79 4.64
CA GLU A 41 3.53 3.42 4.15
C GLU A 41 2.20 2.85 4.64
N TYR A 42 1.78 3.21 5.85
CA TYR A 42 0.46 2.84 6.37
C TYR A 42 -0.68 3.51 5.59
N VAL A 43 -0.51 4.79 5.24
CA VAL A 43 -1.45 5.53 4.39
C VAL A 43 -1.49 4.91 3.00
N ALA A 44 -0.34 4.52 2.44
CA ALA A 44 -0.23 3.81 1.16
C ALA A 44 -1.05 2.51 1.19
N ALA A 45 -0.82 1.67 2.20
CA ALA A 45 -1.52 0.39 2.37
C ALA A 45 -3.04 0.58 2.54
N THR A 46 -3.45 1.66 3.21
CA THR A 46 -4.87 2.00 3.37
C THR A 46 -5.53 2.34 2.03
N GLU A 47 -4.87 3.15 1.21
CA GLU A 47 -5.41 3.51 -0.11
C GLU A 47 -5.41 2.31 -1.06
N ALA A 48 -4.38 1.46 -1.01
CA ALA A 48 -4.35 0.21 -1.74
C ALA A 48 -5.53 -0.70 -1.31
N ARG A 49 -5.75 -0.90 -0.02
CA ARG A 49 -6.88 -1.74 0.45
C ARG A 49 -8.24 -1.24 -0.07
N LYS A 50 -8.48 0.07 -0.15
CA LYS A 50 -9.73 0.60 -0.72
C LYS A 50 -9.90 0.21 -2.19
N GLU A 51 -8.84 0.35 -2.98
CA GLU A 51 -8.83 -0.09 -4.38
C GLU A 51 -9.07 -1.59 -4.50
N MET A 52 -8.44 -2.39 -3.64
CA MET A 52 -8.64 -3.84 -3.62
C MET A 52 -10.09 -4.24 -3.37
N ILE A 53 -10.80 -3.56 -2.46
CA ILE A 53 -12.22 -3.83 -2.21
C ILE A 53 -13.03 -3.59 -3.49
N TRP A 54 -12.76 -2.48 -4.18
CA TRP A 54 -13.43 -2.17 -5.45
C TRP A 54 -13.11 -3.22 -6.52
N LEU A 55 -11.85 -3.61 -6.68
CA LEU A 55 -11.43 -4.66 -7.63
C LEU A 55 -12.07 -6.02 -7.31
N GLN A 56 -12.14 -6.40 -6.03
CA GLN A 56 -12.76 -7.65 -5.61
C GLN A 56 -14.25 -7.67 -5.96
N GLN A 57 -14.97 -6.57 -5.72
CA GLN A 57 -16.38 -6.44 -6.11
C GLN A 57 -16.56 -6.52 -7.63
N PHE A 58 -15.72 -5.81 -8.38
CA PHE A 58 -15.74 -5.84 -9.84
C PHE A 58 -15.49 -7.24 -10.40
N LEU A 59 -14.50 -7.97 -9.86
CA LEU A 59 -14.21 -9.34 -10.28
C LEU A 59 -15.33 -10.30 -9.90
N GLU A 60 -15.95 -10.11 -8.72
CA GLU A 60 -17.09 -10.92 -8.28
C GLU A 60 -18.29 -10.77 -9.22
N GLU A 61 -18.57 -9.56 -9.71
CA GLU A 61 -19.60 -9.31 -10.74
C GLU A 61 -19.30 -10.03 -12.07
N LEU A 62 -18.02 -10.28 -12.36
CA LEU A 62 -17.57 -11.05 -13.52
C LEU A 62 -17.51 -12.57 -13.25
N GLY A 63 -17.90 -13.03 -12.06
CA GLY A 63 -17.88 -14.44 -11.68
C GLY A 63 -16.53 -14.94 -11.14
N HIS A 64 -15.60 -14.04 -10.82
CA HIS A 64 -14.28 -14.35 -10.30
C HIS A 64 -14.13 -13.89 -8.85
N LYS A 65 -14.06 -14.85 -7.92
CA LYS A 65 -13.84 -14.55 -6.49
C LYS A 65 -12.36 -14.67 -6.14
N GLU A 66 -11.74 -13.54 -5.79
CA GLU A 66 -10.32 -13.44 -5.43
C GLU A 66 -10.12 -13.06 -3.96
N GLU A 67 -9.18 -13.72 -3.28
CA GLU A 67 -8.76 -13.33 -1.92
C GLU A 67 -7.81 -12.14 -1.96
N GLY A 68 -8.08 -11.14 -1.12
CA GLY A 68 -7.31 -9.89 -1.09
C GLY A 68 -6.00 -10.03 -0.30
N LYS A 69 -4.88 -10.20 -1.01
CA LYS A 69 -3.53 -10.13 -0.43
C LYS A 69 -2.84 -8.82 -0.80
N LEU A 70 -2.43 -8.07 0.22
CA LEU A 70 -1.61 -6.87 0.06
C LEU A 70 -0.18 -7.14 0.53
N HIS A 71 0.79 -6.63 -0.22
CA HIS A 71 2.20 -6.68 0.13
C HIS A 71 2.70 -5.28 0.49
N SER A 72 3.53 -5.18 1.52
CA SER A 72 4.23 -3.95 1.87
C SER A 72 5.69 -4.26 2.22
N ASP A 73 6.61 -3.37 1.87
CA ASP A 73 8.00 -3.49 2.28
C ASP A 73 8.28 -2.78 3.63
N SER A 74 7.28 -2.12 4.22
CA SER A 74 7.42 -1.46 5.52
C SER A 74 7.07 -2.40 6.67
N GLN A 75 8.08 -2.99 7.29
CA GLN A 75 7.89 -3.84 8.48
C GLN A 75 7.21 -3.09 9.62
N SER A 76 7.53 -1.81 9.81
CA SER A 76 6.91 -0.98 10.85
C SER A 76 5.43 -0.74 10.57
N ALA A 77 5.04 -0.50 9.32
CA ALA A 77 3.62 -0.35 8.96
C ALA A 77 2.84 -1.67 9.11
N ILE A 78 3.44 -2.80 8.73
CA ILE A 78 2.84 -4.13 8.93
C ILE A 78 2.68 -4.42 10.43
N HIS A 79 3.71 -4.15 11.23
CA HIS A 79 3.65 -4.33 12.67
C HIS A 79 2.57 -3.45 13.29
N LEU A 80 2.48 -2.18 12.88
CA LEU A 80 1.44 -1.26 13.31
C LEU A 80 0.04 -1.78 12.97
N ALA A 81 -0.16 -2.36 11.77
CA ALA A 81 -1.46 -2.89 11.37
C ALA A 81 -1.89 -4.09 12.21
N LYS A 82 -0.93 -4.89 12.68
CA LYS A 82 -1.16 -6.12 13.45
C LYS A 82 -1.19 -5.93 14.97
N ASN A 83 -0.69 -4.80 15.50
CA ASN A 83 -0.50 -4.62 16.94
C ASN A 83 -1.24 -3.38 17.47
N SER A 84 -1.99 -3.56 18.56
CA SER A 84 -2.88 -2.53 19.13
C SER A 84 -2.18 -1.42 19.93
N ALA A 85 -0.88 -1.56 20.20
CA ALA A 85 -0.16 -0.77 21.20
C ALA A 85 0.07 0.72 20.86
N PHE A 86 -0.11 1.14 19.60
CA PHE A 86 0.28 2.48 19.14
C PHE A 86 -0.84 3.53 19.13
N HIS A 87 -2.01 3.22 19.68
CA HIS A 87 -3.23 4.01 19.49
C HIS A 87 -3.16 5.46 19.98
N SER A 88 -2.41 5.76 21.05
CA SER A 88 -2.44 7.08 21.70
C SER A 88 -1.71 8.20 20.94
N ARG A 89 -0.80 7.86 20.02
CA ARG A 89 0.10 8.85 19.36
C ARG A 89 -0.30 9.24 17.93
N MET A 90 -1.32 8.61 17.33
CA MET A 90 -1.58 8.68 15.89
C MET A 90 -3.02 9.12 15.54
N LYS A 91 -3.52 10.14 16.25
CA LYS A 91 -4.92 10.62 16.10
C LYS A 91 -5.26 11.07 14.68
N HIS A 92 -4.33 11.71 13.96
CA HIS A 92 -4.55 12.21 12.60
C HIS A 92 -4.77 11.11 11.55
N ILE A 93 -4.33 9.87 11.83
CA ILE A 93 -4.57 8.71 10.96
C ILE A 93 -5.42 7.61 11.62
N GLN A 94 -6.09 7.91 12.74
CA GLN A 94 -6.84 6.94 13.54
C GLN A 94 -7.90 6.16 12.74
N LEU A 95 -8.62 6.83 11.83
CA LEU A 95 -9.61 6.17 10.97
C LEU A 95 -9.00 5.14 10.03
N ARG A 96 -7.82 5.43 9.46
CA ARG A 96 -7.08 4.51 8.59
C ARG A 96 -6.57 3.32 9.37
N TYR A 97 -6.08 3.61 10.57
CA TYR A 97 -5.65 2.58 11.52
C TYR A 97 -6.78 1.60 11.80
N HIS A 98 -7.95 2.11 12.21
CA HIS A 98 -9.11 1.28 12.51
C HIS A 98 -9.58 0.48 11.29
N PHE A 99 -9.67 1.12 10.12
CA PHE A 99 -10.08 0.48 8.87
C PHE A 99 -9.21 -0.74 8.52
N ILE A 100 -7.89 -0.57 8.44
CA ILE A 100 -6.99 -1.69 8.11
C ILE A 100 -7.07 -2.79 9.17
N ARG A 101 -7.08 -2.42 10.45
CA ARG A 101 -7.11 -3.40 11.55
C ARG A 101 -8.39 -4.25 11.50
N THR A 102 -9.55 -3.62 11.35
CA THR A 102 -10.82 -4.35 11.23
C THR A 102 -10.81 -5.30 10.03
N THR A 103 -10.23 -4.88 8.89
CA THR A 103 -10.14 -5.79 7.73
C THR A 103 -9.19 -6.98 7.95
N LEU A 104 -8.17 -6.84 8.80
CA LEU A 104 -7.27 -7.94 9.20
C LEU A 104 -7.95 -8.87 10.20
N GLU A 105 -8.64 -8.31 11.21
CA GLU A 105 -9.38 -9.06 12.24
C GLU A 105 -10.53 -9.88 11.64
N GLU A 106 -11.22 -9.34 10.62
CA GLU A 106 -12.27 -10.03 9.88
C GLU A 106 -11.73 -11.01 8.82
N GLU A 107 -10.41 -11.22 8.74
CA GLU A 107 -9.72 -12.06 7.74
C GLU A 107 -10.00 -11.67 6.27
N LYS A 108 -10.58 -10.48 6.03
CA LYS A 108 -10.87 -9.96 4.68
C LYS A 108 -9.63 -9.43 3.96
N LEU A 109 -8.52 -9.25 4.68
CA LEU A 109 -7.24 -8.77 4.19
C LEU A 109 -6.11 -9.66 4.74
N LYS A 110 -5.19 -10.08 3.87
CA LYS A 110 -3.87 -10.59 4.27
C LYS A 110 -2.82 -9.52 3.97
N LEU A 111 -2.09 -9.07 4.99
CA LEU A 111 -0.99 -8.10 4.84
C LEU A 111 0.36 -8.77 5.11
N GLU A 112 1.17 -8.87 4.06
CA GLU A 112 2.43 -9.63 4.05
C GLU A 112 3.63 -8.76 3.68
N LYS A 113 4.81 -9.17 4.16
CA LYS A 113 6.07 -8.50 3.84
C LYS A 113 6.51 -8.90 2.44
N ILE A 114 6.89 -7.90 1.63
CA ILE A 114 7.71 -8.10 0.42
C ILE A 114 9.08 -7.46 0.59
N HIS A 115 10.10 -8.05 -0.02
CA HIS A 115 11.43 -7.44 -0.02
C HIS A 115 11.43 -6.18 -0.90
N THR A 116 12.11 -5.11 -0.49
CA THR A 116 12.12 -3.82 -1.22
C THR A 116 12.62 -3.97 -2.65
N SER A 117 13.54 -4.90 -2.93
CA SER A 117 14.00 -5.18 -4.31
C SER A 117 12.97 -5.89 -5.19
N GLN A 118 11.93 -6.46 -4.60
CA GLN A 118 10.84 -7.16 -5.28
C GLN A 118 9.55 -6.33 -5.30
N ASN A 119 9.55 -5.17 -4.63
CA ASN A 119 8.38 -4.30 -4.57
C ASN A 119 8.28 -3.45 -5.85
N PRO A 120 7.33 -3.71 -6.76
CA PRO A 120 7.20 -2.95 -8.00
C PRO A 120 6.83 -1.48 -7.77
N THR A 121 6.24 -1.14 -6.61
CA THR A 121 5.80 0.22 -6.30
C THR A 121 6.94 1.17 -5.97
N ASP A 122 8.15 0.65 -5.68
CA ASP A 122 9.33 1.47 -5.45
C ASP A 122 9.67 2.32 -6.68
N MET A 123 9.52 1.75 -7.88
CA MET A 123 9.73 2.49 -9.14
C MET A 123 8.71 3.61 -9.34
N MET A 124 7.54 3.48 -8.74
CA MET A 124 6.44 4.43 -8.88
C MET A 124 6.54 5.58 -7.89
N THR A 125 7.22 5.38 -6.76
CA THR A 125 7.21 6.29 -5.61
C THR A 125 8.57 6.92 -5.32
N LYS A 126 9.65 6.33 -5.82
CA LYS A 126 11.03 6.74 -5.56
C LYS A 126 11.78 6.96 -6.87
N VAL A 127 12.79 7.81 -6.83
CA VAL A 127 13.81 7.86 -7.88
C VAL A 127 14.69 6.61 -7.73
N VAL A 128 14.62 5.71 -8.70
CA VAL A 128 15.35 4.43 -8.69
C VAL A 128 16.46 4.40 -9.74
N THR A 129 17.49 3.60 -9.51
CA THR A 129 18.57 3.37 -10.49
C THR A 129 18.07 2.51 -11.65
N ARG A 130 18.71 2.62 -12.82
CA ARG A 130 18.35 1.85 -14.03
C ARG A 130 18.39 0.34 -13.81
N GLU A 131 19.24 -0.15 -12.92
CA GLU A 131 19.35 -1.58 -12.57
C GLU A 131 18.07 -2.11 -11.91
N LYS A 132 17.44 -1.30 -11.04
CA LYS A 132 16.15 -1.65 -10.43
C LYS A 132 14.98 -1.62 -11.41
N MET A 133 15.12 -0.98 -12.57
CA MET A 133 14.07 -0.93 -13.59
C MET A 133 13.97 -2.19 -14.45
N LYS A 134 15.07 -2.95 -14.60
CA LYS A 134 15.14 -4.10 -15.53
C LYS A 134 14.15 -5.24 -15.22
N PRO A 135 13.89 -5.65 -13.97
CA PRO A 135 13.04 -6.80 -13.67
C PRO A 135 11.56 -6.61 -14.01
N VAL A 136 11.11 -5.36 -14.21
CA VAL A 136 9.69 -5.01 -14.39
C VAL A 136 9.31 -4.88 -15.88
N PHE A 137 10.29 -4.65 -16.76
CA PHE A 137 10.08 -4.42 -18.20
C PHE A 137 10.71 -5.50 -19.10
N SER A 138 11.15 -6.62 -18.55
CA SER A 138 11.55 -7.77 -19.34
C SER A 138 10.29 -8.47 -19.89
N PHE A 139 9.97 -8.18 -21.15
CA PHE A 139 9.04 -8.94 -21.98
C PHE A 139 9.63 -10.30 -22.36
#